data_AF-A0A9P8I2N9-F1
#
_entry.id   AF-A0A9P8I2N9-F1
#
_cell.length_a   1.000
_cell.length_b   1.000
_cell.length_c   1.000
_cell.angle_alpha   90.00
_cell.angle_beta   90.00
_cell.angle_gamma   90.00
#
_symmetry.space_group_name_H-M   'P 1'
#
loop_
_entity.id
_entity.type
_entity.pdbx_description
1 polymer ?
#
loop_
_entity_poly.entity_id
_entity_poly.type
_entity_poly.pdbx_seq_one_letter_code
_entity_poly.pdbx_strand_id
1 'polypeptide(L)'
;MASNHPKSCCTVGTLHEGTPTGKLIKLEGGFDAYISTAPDENPNKGIGILFAPEAMGIYPNSQLLADSFAAKGYTTLIPDVFNGDAVPLNKFPTIDLMSWLTNGSNGNNPHTTEHVDPILVAGIKALRQLGIHRIGGVGYCFGAKYVLRHFKSGIDVAFIAHPSFVEENELAALSGPLSIAAAETDSIFTTAMRHKLEEILIKTGQPLQINLFSGVEHGFGIRGDPAVKIQKFAKEQAFSQAIAWFDAYLLKE
;
A
#
# COMPACT_ATOMS: atom_id res chain seq x y z
N MET A 1 3.25 -4.55 18.78
CA MET A 1 3.08 -4.98 17.37
C MET A 1 1.66 -5.47 17.13
N ALA A 2 0.98 -4.86 16.15
CA ALA A 2 -0.35 -5.25 15.67
C ALA A 2 -0.28 -6.22 14.46
N SER A 3 0.89 -6.81 14.20
CA SER A 3 1.15 -7.80 13.16
C SER A 3 2.35 -8.68 13.55
N ASN A 4 2.41 -9.93 13.08
CA ASN A 4 3.57 -10.81 13.28
C ASN A 4 4.70 -10.47 12.30
N HIS A 5 5.88 -11.07 12.51
CA HIS A 5 6.94 -11.04 11.52
C HIS A 5 6.52 -11.75 10.21
N PRO A 6 6.96 -11.28 9.04
CA PRO A 6 6.59 -11.89 7.76
C PRO A 6 7.15 -13.29 7.54
N LYS A 7 6.47 -14.06 6.68
CA LYS A 7 6.76 -15.46 6.35
C LYS A 7 6.87 -15.70 4.84
N SER A 8 7.09 -16.93 4.41
CA SER A 8 7.23 -17.30 2.98
C SER A 8 6.03 -16.90 2.10
N CYS A 9 4.80 -16.91 2.62
CA CYS A 9 3.60 -16.46 1.89
C CYS A 9 3.64 -14.97 1.47
N CYS A 10 4.59 -14.18 1.98
CA CYS A 10 4.69 -12.75 1.72
C CYS A 10 5.23 -12.39 0.33
N THR A 11 5.73 -13.37 -0.44
CA THR A 11 6.21 -13.11 -1.82
C THR A 11 5.85 -14.15 -2.85
N VAL A 12 5.10 -15.17 -2.45
CA VAL A 12 4.51 -16.12 -3.40
C VAL A 12 3.39 -15.41 -4.17
N GLY A 13 3.52 -15.27 -5.48
CA GLY A 13 2.52 -14.55 -6.26
C GLY A 13 2.63 -14.78 -7.75
N THR A 14 1.53 -14.47 -8.44
CA THR A 14 1.42 -14.58 -9.89
C THR A 14 1.57 -13.19 -10.51
N LEU A 15 2.40 -13.07 -11.55
CA LEU A 15 2.45 -11.85 -12.35
C LEU A 15 1.16 -11.70 -13.15
N HIS A 16 0.61 -10.49 -13.15
CA HIS A 16 -0.60 -10.20 -13.92
C HIS A 16 -0.25 -9.79 -15.34
N GLU A 17 -1.17 -10.10 -16.26
CA GLU A 17 -1.06 -9.71 -17.66
C GLU A 17 -1.47 -8.24 -17.84
N GLY A 18 -0.77 -7.55 -18.73
CA GLY A 18 -0.98 -6.13 -19.01
C GLY A 18 0.33 -5.44 -19.33
N THR A 19 0.25 -4.25 -19.93
CA THR A 19 1.42 -3.39 -20.13
C THR A 19 1.26 -2.15 -19.26
N PRO A 20 2.15 -1.93 -18.28
CA PRO A 20 2.19 -0.69 -17.53
C PRO A 20 2.24 0.55 -18.43
N THR A 21 1.41 1.55 -18.13
CA THR A 21 1.25 2.76 -18.96
C THR A 21 1.85 4.03 -18.35
N GLY A 22 2.16 3.99 -17.06
CA GLY A 22 2.81 5.07 -16.33
C GLY A 22 4.30 5.20 -16.67
N LYS A 23 4.98 6.05 -15.92
CA LYS A 23 6.37 6.46 -16.19
C LYS A 23 7.21 6.36 -14.94
N LEU A 24 8.48 5.99 -15.10
CA LEU A 24 9.47 6.17 -14.06
C LEU A 24 9.91 7.64 -14.02
N ILE A 25 9.97 8.20 -12.82
CA ILE A 25 10.38 9.57 -12.54
C ILE A 25 11.35 9.59 -11.35
N LYS A 26 12.00 10.74 -11.14
CA LYS A 26 12.82 11.00 -9.96
C LYS A 26 12.10 11.94 -9.01
N LEU A 27 12.04 11.55 -7.75
CA LEU A 27 11.61 12.40 -6.65
C LEU A 27 12.77 13.25 -6.14
N GLU A 28 12.44 14.26 -5.33
CA GLU A 28 13.45 14.96 -4.54
C GLU A 28 14.22 13.97 -3.66
N GLY A 29 15.53 14.18 -3.52
CA GLY A 29 16.43 13.21 -2.89
C GLY A 29 16.97 12.13 -3.83
N GLY A 30 16.53 12.12 -5.11
CA GLY A 30 17.06 11.20 -6.13
C GLY A 30 16.39 9.82 -6.16
N PHE A 31 15.36 9.62 -5.34
CA PHE A 31 14.59 8.37 -5.28
C PHE A 31 13.80 8.13 -6.56
N ASP A 32 13.78 6.88 -7.02
CA ASP A 32 12.92 6.48 -8.12
C ASP A 32 11.46 6.43 -7.68
N ALA A 33 10.57 6.67 -8.62
CA ALA A 33 9.13 6.47 -8.44
C ALA A 33 8.47 6.12 -9.77
N TYR A 34 7.35 5.41 -9.69
CA TYR A 34 6.46 5.18 -10.82
C TYR A 34 5.22 6.06 -10.68
N ILE A 35 4.88 6.81 -11.71
CA ILE A 35 3.68 7.65 -11.74
C ILE A 35 2.75 7.24 -12.86
N SER A 36 1.47 7.08 -12.54
CA SER A 36 0.39 6.92 -13.50
C SER A 36 -0.55 8.12 -13.38
N THR A 37 -0.72 8.86 -14.47
CA THR A 37 -1.51 10.09 -14.50
C THR A 37 -2.94 9.77 -14.91
N ALA A 38 -3.92 10.29 -14.15
CA ALA A 38 -5.32 10.16 -14.52
C ALA A 38 -5.62 10.85 -15.87
N PRO A 39 -6.68 10.45 -16.59
CA PRO A 39 -7.08 11.10 -17.84
C PRO A 39 -7.27 12.63 -17.73
N ASP A 40 -7.05 13.37 -18.81
CA ASP A 40 -7.17 14.85 -18.81
C ASP A 40 -8.62 15.31 -18.53
N GLU A 41 -9.59 14.57 -19.07
CA GLU A 41 -11.02 14.70 -18.77
C GLU A 41 -11.35 13.94 -17.48
N ASN A 42 -10.91 14.48 -16.36
CA ASN A 42 -11.14 13.91 -15.03
C ASN A 42 -11.82 14.93 -14.12
N PRO A 43 -13.00 14.63 -13.54
CA PRO A 43 -13.66 15.52 -12.58
C PRO A 43 -12.90 15.65 -11.26
N ASN A 44 -12.03 14.69 -10.93
CA ASN A 44 -11.32 14.59 -9.65
C ASN A 44 -9.98 15.36 -9.67
N LYS A 45 -9.91 16.49 -10.40
CA LYS A 45 -8.66 17.27 -10.51
C LYS A 45 -8.17 17.71 -9.13
N GLY A 46 -6.89 17.47 -8.88
CA GLY A 46 -6.25 17.80 -7.60
C GLY A 46 -6.45 16.75 -6.50
N ILE A 47 -7.00 15.57 -6.84
CA ILE A 47 -7.05 14.40 -5.96
C ILE A 47 -6.14 13.31 -6.54
N GLY A 48 -5.36 12.66 -5.69
CA GLY A 48 -4.40 11.64 -6.11
C GLY A 48 -4.09 10.64 -5.03
N ILE A 49 -3.33 9.61 -5.39
CA ILE A 49 -2.98 8.49 -4.51
C ILE A 49 -1.47 8.40 -4.34
N LEU A 50 -1.02 8.32 -3.09
CA LEU A 50 0.29 7.83 -2.71
C LEU A 50 0.19 6.33 -2.46
N PHE A 51 0.87 5.54 -3.27
CA PHE A 51 0.93 4.08 -3.16
C PHE A 51 2.22 3.67 -2.46
N ALA A 52 2.11 3.23 -1.20
CA ALA A 52 3.19 2.56 -0.49
C ALA A 52 3.19 1.04 -0.83
N PRO A 53 4.22 0.53 -1.50
CA PRO A 53 4.21 -0.83 -2.04
C PRO A 53 4.44 -1.91 -0.98
N GLU A 54 4.19 -3.16 -1.35
CA GLU A 54 4.69 -4.33 -0.62
C GLU A 54 6.20 -4.52 -0.87
N ALA A 55 6.81 -5.55 -0.27
CA ALA A 55 8.26 -5.79 -0.32
C ALA A 55 8.88 -5.86 -1.74
N MET A 56 8.08 -6.11 -2.78
CA MET A 56 8.50 -6.17 -4.19
C MET A 56 8.60 -4.79 -4.84
N GLY A 57 8.19 -3.73 -4.15
CA GLY A 57 8.36 -2.35 -4.61
C GLY A 57 7.61 -2.07 -5.93
N ILE A 58 8.34 -1.49 -6.87
CA ILE A 58 7.84 -1.17 -8.22
C ILE A 58 8.10 -2.37 -9.13
N TYR A 59 7.03 -3.08 -9.47
CA TYR A 59 7.07 -4.25 -10.36
C TYR A 59 5.73 -4.37 -11.11
N PRO A 60 5.59 -5.24 -12.12
CA PRO A 60 4.41 -5.24 -12.99
C PRO A 60 3.06 -5.20 -12.28
N ASN A 61 2.82 -5.96 -11.21
CA ASN A 61 1.51 -5.94 -10.53
C ASN A 61 1.25 -4.61 -9.82
N SER A 62 2.25 -4.02 -9.14
CA SER A 62 2.07 -2.73 -8.47
C SER A 62 1.88 -1.61 -9.48
N GLN A 63 2.60 -1.64 -10.61
CA GLN A 63 2.44 -0.70 -11.70
C GLN A 63 1.04 -0.77 -12.33
N LEU A 64 0.56 -1.98 -12.68
CA LEU A 64 -0.78 -2.18 -13.24
C LEU A 64 -1.88 -1.76 -12.27
N LEU A 65 -1.65 -1.91 -10.96
CA LEU A 65 -2.60 -1.46 -9.95
C LEU A 65 -2.62 0.07 -9.81
N ALA A 66 -1.46 0.74 -9.87
CA ALA A 66 -1.40 2.20 -9.97
C ALA A 66 -2.06 2.73 -11.25
N ASP A 67 -1.88 2.05 -12.38
CA ASP A 67 -2.59 2.38 -13.62
C ASP A 67 -4.10 2.21 -13.48
N SER A 68 -4.55 1.20 -12.73
CA SER A 68 -5.97 0.98 -12.45
C SER A 68 -6.56 2.11 -11.60
N PHE A 69 -5.84 2.63 -10.60
CA PHE A 69 -6.27 3.82 -9.84
C PHE A 69 -6.30 5.08 -10.71
N ALA A 70 -5.30 5.28 -11.58
CA ALA A 70 -5.28 6.39 -12.54
C ALA A 70 -6.45 6.33 -13.51
N ALA A 71 -6.78 5.15 -14.03
CA ALA A 71 -7.96 4.93 -14.87
C ALA A 71 -9.29 5.22 -14.15
N LYS A 72 -9.31 5.22 -12.82
CA LYS A 72 -10.46 5.63 -11.99
C LYS A 72 -10.45 7.12 -11.61
N GLY A 73 -9.56 7.91 -12.20
CA GLY A 73 -9.50 9.36 -11.98
C GLY A 73 -8.55 9.78 -10.87
N TYR A 74 -7.67 8.89 -10.39
CA TYR A 74 -6.70 9.25 -9.35
C TYR A 74 -5.26 9.13 -9.84
N THR A 75 -4.60 10.27 -10.08
CA THR A 75 -3.16 10.28 -10.37
C THR A 75 -2.43 9.57 -9.23
N THR A 76 -1.71 8.50 -9.54
CA THR A 76 -1.16 7.56 -8.56
C THR A 76 0.36 7.52 -8.67
N LEU A 77 1.03 7.68 -7.54
CA LEU A 77 2.49 7.66 -7.42
C LEU A 77 2.93 6.52 -6.50
N ILE A 78 3.82 5.65 -6.99
CA ILE A 78 4.50 4.62 -6.19
C ILE A 78 5.96 5.07 -6.01
N PRO A 79 6.37 5.55 -4.82
CA PRO A 79 7.78 5.76 -4.52
C PRO A 79 8.51 4.42 -4.40
N ASP A 80 9.77 4.37 -4.83
CA ASP A 80 10.66 3.25 -4.53
C ASP A 80 11.16 3.36 -3.09
N VAL A 81 10.31 2.93 -2.16
CA VAL A 81 10.56 2.97 -0.71
C VAL A 81 11.74 2.11 -0.26
N PHE A 82 12.28 1.26 -1.14
CA PHE A 82 13.44 0.42 -0.86
C PHE A 82 14.72 0.93 -1.56
N ASN A 83 14.65 2.04 -2.29
CA ASN A 83 15.81 2.68 -2.91
C ASN A 83 16.67 1.68 -3.73
N GLY A 84 16.04 0.97 -4.66
CA GLY A 84 16.66 -0.02 -5.54
C GLY A 84 16.86 -1.40 -4.91
N ASP A 85 16.39 -1.64 -3.68
CA ASP A 85 16.63 -2.87 -2.92
C ASP A 85 15.34 -3.64 -2.59
N ALA A 86 14.36 -3.57 -3.50
CA ALA A 86 13.13 -4.34 -3.37
C ALA A 86 13.40 -5.85 -3.46
N VAL A 87 12.61 -6.64 -2.73
CA VAL A 87 12.74 -8.10 -2.76
C VAL A 87 12.24 -8.65 -4.09
N PRO A 88 13.02 -9.49 -4.81
CA PRO A 88 12.51 -10.11 -6.02
C PRO A 88 11.35 -11.07 -5.72
N LEU A 89 10.36 -11.10 -6.62
CA LEU A 89 9.19 -11.96 -6.50
C LEU A 89 9.60 -13.43 -6.32
N ASN A 90 8.89 -14.16 -5.45
CA ASN A 90 9.12 -15.58 -5.15
C ASN A 90 10.51 -15.92 -4.55
N LYS A 91 11.23 -14.96 -3.95
CA LYS A 91 12.57 -15.19 -3.34
C LYS A 91 12.62 -15.21 -1.81
N PHE A 92 11.50 -15.06 -1.09
CA PHE A 92 11.56 -15.08 0.40
C PHE A 92 12.13 -16.34 1.05
N PRO A 93 11.99 -17.57 0.52
CA PRO A 93 12.61 -18.73 1.16
C PRO A 93 14.14 -18.62 1.30
N THR A 94 14.76 -17.68 0.58
CA THR A 94 16.21 -17.46 0.55
C THR A 94 16.67 -16.13 1.17
N ILE A 95 15.75 -15.31 1.69
CA ILE A 95 16.07 -13.98 2.23
C ILE A 95 15.81 -13.95 3.73
N ASP A 96 16.82 -13.53 4.51
CA ASP A 96 16.61 -13.12 5.89
C ASP A 96 15.95 -11.74 5.89
N LEU A 97 14.63 -11.73 6.09
CA LEU A 97 13.86 -10.51 6.03
C LEU A 97 14.19 -9.51 7.14
N MET A 98 14.53 -9.99 8.33
CA MET A 98 14.88 -9.09 9.43
C MET A 98 16.21 -8.41 9.15
N SER A 99 17.18 -9.16 8.61
CA SER A 99 18.43 -8.58 8.13
C SER A 99 18.20 -7.62 6.96
N TRP A 100 17.35 -7.97 5.99
CA TRP A 100 17.01 -7.08 4.88
C TRP A 100 16.36 -5.79 5.37
N LEU A 101 15.40 -5.85 6.31
CA LEU A 101 14.78 -4.65 6.87
C LEU A 101 15.77 -3.76 7.62
N THR A 102 16.67 -4.36 8.39
CA THR A 102 17.57 -3.62 9.29
C THR A 102 18.82 -3.11 8.59
N ASN A 103 19.29 -3.80 7.55
CA ASN A 103 20.58 -3.54 6.91
C ASN A 103 20.50 -3.35 5.39
N GLY A 104 19.40 -3.72 4.73
CA GLY A 104 19.33 -3.88 3.27
C GLY A 104 20.07 -5.12 2.78
N SER A 105 19.94 -5.45 1.49
CA SER A 105 20.58 -6.65 0.91
C SER A 105 22.11 -6.57 0.89
N ASN A 106 22.68 -5.37 0.94
CA ASN A 106 24.12 -5.11 0.86
C ASN A 106 24.71 -4.56 2.18
N GLY A 107 23.90 -4.43 3.24
CA GLY A 107 24.35 -3.98 4.56
C GLY A 107 24.42 -2.46 4.76
N ASN A 108 24.02 -1.65 3.77
CA ASN A 108 24.07 -0.19 3.87
C ASN A 108 22.83 0.53 3.30
N ASN A 109 21.72 -0.19 3.12
CA ASN A 109 20.45 0.38 2.64
C ASN A 109 19.27 -0.11 3.50
N PRO A 110 19.17 0.29 4.79
CA PRO A 110 18.10 -0.18 5.67
C PRO A 110 16.71 0.26 5.20
N HIS A 111 15.71 -0.58 5.48
CA HIS A 111 14.28 -0.31 5.18
C HIS A 111 13.51 0.03 6.46
N THR A 112 14.17 0.76 7.36
CA THR A 112 13.59 1.24 8.63
C THR A 112 12.77 2.50 8.42
N THR A 113 11.98 2.89 9.42
CA THR A 113 11.17 4.12 9.33
C THR A 113 12.02 5.37 9.08
N GLU A 114 13.26 5.41 9.58
CA GLU A 114 14.18 6.54 9.35
C GLU A 114 14.57 6.70 7.87
N HIS A 115 14.66 5.59 7.14
CA HIS A 115 15.05 5.59 5.73
C HIS A 115 13.84 5.69 4.81
N VAL A 116 12.72 5.06 5.18
CA VAL A 116 11.53 5.00 4.35
C VAL A 116 10.66 6.25 4.50
N ASP A 117 10.47 6.78 5.72
CA ASP A 117 9.58 7.94 5.94
C ASP A 117 9.96 9.16 5.05
N PRO A 118 11.26 9.52 4.86
CA PRO A 118 11.64 10.61 3.96
C PRO A 118 11.24 10.39 2.49
N ILE A 119 11.25 9.14 2.02
CA ILE A 119 10.88 8.80 0.63
C ILE A 119 9.38 9.02 0.42
N LEU A 120 8.54 8.62 1.38
CA LEU A 120 7.10 8.87 1.32
C LEU A 120 6.79 10.37 1.39
N VAL A 121 7.50 11.13 2.22
CA VAL A 121 7.37 12.59 2.29
C VAL A 121 7.75 13.24 0.96
N ALA A 122 8.83 12.77 0.30
CA ALA A 122 9.19 13.22 -1.04
C ALA A 122 8.09 12.90 -2.07
N GLY A 123 7.46 11.73 -1.97
CA GLY A 123 6.31 11.36 -2.80
C GLY A 123 5.08 12.26 -2.60
N ILE A 124 4.73 12.55 -1.35
CA ILE A 124 3.66 13.50 -1.01
C ILE A 124 3.96 14.88 -1.59
N LYS A 125 5.21 15.36 -1.44
CA LYS A 125 5.64 16.64 -1.99
C LYS A 125 5.53 16.68 -3.52
N ALA A 126 5.93 15.60 -4.20
CA ALA A 126 5.80 15.48 -5.64
C ALA A 126 4.33 15.52 -6.10
N LEU A 127 3.43 14.81 -5.41
CA LEU A 127 1.98 14.91 -5.68
C LEU A 127 1.48 16.36 -5.51
N ARG A 128 1.89 17.05 -4.44
CA ARG A 128 1.51 18.46 -4.20
C ARG A 128 2.00 19.39 -5.32
N GLN A 129 3.22 19.18 -5.83
CA GLN A 129 3.78 19.94 -6.96
C GLN A 129 3.00 19.72 -8.27
N LEU A 130 2.34 18.57 -8.43
CA LEU A 130 1.44 18.28 -9.54
C LEU A 130 0.03 18.88 -9.35
N GLY A 131 -0.19 19.69 -8.31
CA GLY A 131 -1.48 20.28 -7.99
C GLY A 131 -2.44 19.37 -7.23
N ILE A 132 -1.96 18.20 -6.75
CA ILE A 132 -2.76 17.30 -5.91
C ILE A 132 -2.84 17.87 -4.49
N HIS A 133 -4.00 18.41 -4.13
CA HIS A 133 -4.29 19.01 -2.82
C HIS A 133 -5.06 18.08 -1.88
N ARG A 134 -5.57 16.93 -2.36
CA ARG A 134 -6.13 15.84 -1.52
C ARG A 134 -5.46 14.52 -1.88
N ILE A 135 -4.92 13.83 -0.88
CA ILE A 135 -4.11 12.62 -1.09
C ILE A 135 -4.73 11.44 -0.35
N GLY A 136 -5.12 10.41 -1.10
CA GLY A 136 -5.35 9.09 -0.54
C GLY A 136 -4.04 8.33 -0.40
N GLY A 137 -3.91 7.52 0.65
CA GLY A 137 -2.83 6.55 0.79
C GLY A 137 -3.35 5.15 0.49
N VAL A 138 -2.67 4.40 -0.38
CA VAL A 138 -2.87 2.94 -0.52
C VAL A 138 -1.63 2.20 -0.06
N GLY A 139 -1.81 1.24 0.84
CA GLY A 139 -0.70 0.48 1.44
C GLY A 139 -0.91 -1.01 1.34
N TYR A 140 0.06 -1.74 0.78
CA TYR A 140 0.00 -3.20 0.65
C TYR A 140 1.11 -3.84 1.48
N CYS A 141 0.79 -4.82 2.34
CA CYS A 141 1.78 -5.49 3.21
C CYS A 141 2.59 -4.46 4.03
N PHE A 142 3.89 -4.34 3.76
CA PHE A 142 4.82 -3.38 4.35
C PHE A 142 4.33 -1.94 4.22
N GLY A 143 3.78 -1.56 3.07
CA GLY A 143 3.30 -0.21 2.81
C GLY A 143 2.14 0.24 3.69
N ALA A 144 1.39 -0.69 4.30
CA ALA A 144 0.29 -0.36 5.20
C ALA A 144 0.76 0.45 6.41
N LYS A 145 1.90 0.08 7.00
CA LYS A 145 2.56 0.84 8.07
C LYS A 145 2.75 2.29 7.67
N TYR A 146 3.35 2.51 6.51
CA TYR A 146 3.76 3.85 6.09
C TYR A 146 2.59 4.73 5.71
N VAL A 147 1.53 4.19 5.11
CA VAL A 147 0.29 4.96 4.89
C VAL A 147 -0.29 5.45 6.21
N LEU A 148 -0.38 4.59 7.23
CA LEU A 148 -0.88 4.99 8.56
C LEU A 148 -0.01 6.06 9.21
N ARG A 149 1.32 5.91 9.12
CA ARG A 149 2.28 6.88 9.67
C ARG A 149 2.19 8.26 9.03
N HIS A 150 1.84 8.33 7.75
CA HIS A 150 1.92 9.55 6.95
C HIS A 150 0.61 10.32 6.82
N PHE A 151 -0.43 9.97 7.58
CA PHE A 151 -1.52 10.90 7.88
C PHE A 151 -0.98 12.24 8.40
N LYS A 152 -0.01 12.20 9.33
CA LYS A 152 0.68 13.39 9.85
C LYS A 152 1.45 14.21 8.80
N SER A 153 1.70 13.62 7.64
CA SER A 153 2.50 14.23 6.56
C SER A 153 1.64 14.73 5.39
N GLY A 154 0.32 14.47 5.42
CA GLY A 154 -0.61 14.99 4.41
C GLY A 154 -1.40 13.93 3.65
N ILE A 155 -1.44 12.67 4.10
CA ILE A 155 -2.46 11.71 3.68
C ILE A 155 -3.79 12.08 4.37
N ASP A 156 -4.85 12.18 3.58
CA ASP A 156 -6.20 12.56 4.03
C ASP A 156 -7.09 11.34 4.34
N VAL A 157 -6.96 10.28 3.55
CA VAL A 157 -7.78 9.05 3.60
C VAL A 157 -6.89 7.86 3.28
N ALA A 158 -7.09 6.72 3.94
CA ALA A 158 -6.28 5.53 3.69
C ALA A 158 -7.11 4.30 3.33
N PHE A 159 -6.52 3.48 2.45
CA PHE A 159 -6.87 2.09 2.25
C PHE A 159 -5.61 1.23 2.46
N ILE A 160 -5.73 0.13 3.18
CA ILE A 160 -4.63 -0.84 3.35
C ILE A 160 -5.11 -2.27 3.08
N ALA A 161 -4.26 -3.08 2.47
CA ALA A 161 -4.51 -4.49 2.22
C ALA A 161 -3.45 -5.37 2.89
N HIS A 162 -3.91 -6.42 3.58
CA HIS A 162 -3.08 -7.43 4.26
C HIS A 162 -1.86 -6.80 4.98
N PRO A 163 -2.08 -5.96 6.01
CA PRO A 163 -1.04 -5.13 6.61
C PRO A 163 0.10 -5.92 7.27
N SER A 164 1.28 -5.29 7.37
CA SER A 164 2.46 -5.82 8.07
C SER A 164 3.22 -4.72 8.78
N PHE A 165 3.91 -5.07 9.87
CA PHE A 165 4.72 -4.17 10.71
C PHE A 165 4.00 -2.97 11.32
N VAL A 166 2.67 -3.01 11.36
CA VAL A 166 1.86 -1.95 11.97
C VAL A 166 1.98 -2.03 13.49
N GLU A 167 2.24 -0.89 14.12
CA GLU A 167 2.30 -0.75 15.57
C GLU A 167 1.01 -0.12 16.14
N GLU A 168 0.75 -0.42 17.41
CA GLU A 168 -0.49 0.02 18.09
C GLU A 168 -0.57 1.54 18.22
N ASN A 169 0.57 2.21 18.39
CA ASN A 169 0.63 3.68 18.44
C ASN A 169 0.35 4.32 17.09
N GLU A 170 0.67 3.66 15.97
CA GLU A 170 0.36 4.16 14.62
C GLU A 170 -1.15 4.07 14.36
N LEU A 171 -1.81 3.01 14.85
CA LEU A 171 -3.26 2.88 14.81
C LEU A 171 -3.95 3.91 15.71
N ALA A 172 -3.45 4.09 16.93
CA ALA A 172 -4.03 5.06 17.88
C ALA A 172 -3.84 6.52 17.43
N ALA A 173 -2.85 6.80 16.58
CA ALA A 173 -2.59 8.12 16.02
C ALA A 173 -3.36 8.39 14.71
N LEU A 174 -4.25 7.48 14.28
CA LEU A 174 -5.03 7.66 13.06
C LEU A 174 -5.89 8.93 13.15
N SER A 175 -5.77 9.79 12.14
CA SER A 175 -6.42 11.10 12.10
C SER A 175 -7.33 11.29 10.88
N GLY A 176 -7.73 10.20 10.21
CA GLY A 176 -8.64 10.25 9.07
C GLY A 176 -9.25 8.88 8.73
N PRO A 177 -10.14 8.82 7.73
CA PRO A 177 -10.86 7.60 7.35
C PRO A 177 -9.93 6.48 6.89
N LEU A 178 -10.18 5.24 7.36
CA LEU A 178 -9.39 4.06 7.03
C LEU A 178 -10.27 2.88 6.57
N SER A 179 -9.90 2.27 5.44
CA SER A 179 -10.49 1.00 4.98
C SER A 179 -9.44 -0.10 4.91
N ILE A 180 -9.79 -1.31 5.36
CA ILE A 180 -8.86 -2.45 5.48
C ILE A 180 -9.41 -3.65 4.72
N ALA A 181 -8.61 -4.20 3.81
CA ALA A 181 -8.87 -5.47 3.14
C ALA A 181 -8.02 -6.57 3.80
N ALA A 182 -8.66 -7.46 4.54
CA ALA A 182 -8.01 -8.52 5.31
C ALA A 182 -8.19 -9.90 4.67
N ALA A 183 -7.15 -10.73 4.72
CA ALA A 183 -7.22 -12.13 4.34
C ALA A 183 -7.66 -13.00 5.54
N GLU A 184 -8.51 -14.00 5.30
CA GLU A 184 -8.88 -15.00 6.30
C GLU A 184 -7.65 -15.75 6.83
N THR A 185 -6.84 -16.29 5.91
CA THR A 185 -5.67 -17.11 6.24
C THR A 185 -4.40 -16.27 6.17
N ASP A 186 -4.22 -15.40 7.16
CA ASP A 186 -3.06 -14.51 7.25
C ASP A 186 -2.25 -14.79 8.51
N SER A 187 -1.02 -15.28 8.34
CA SER A 187 -0.12 -15.57 9.45
C SER A 187 0.58 -14.33 10.03
N ILE A 188 0.52 -13.21 9.31
CA ILE A 188 1.02 -11.91 9.75
C ILE A 188 -0.08 -11.12 10.43
N PHE A 189 -1.19 -10.91 9.74
CA PHE A 189 -2.35 -10.16 10.23
C PHE A 189 -3.44 -11.13 10.70
N THR A 190 -3.10 -11.86 11.77
CA THR A 190 -3.93 -12.95 12.33
C THR A 190 -5.26 -12.44 12.86
N THR A 191 -6.24 -13.34 13.03
CA THR A 191 -7.55 -13.02 13.63
C THR A 191 -7.43 -12.25 14.95
N ALA A 192 -6.55 -12.67 15.85
CA ALA A 192 -6.33 -11.98 17.13
C ALA A 192 -5.82 -10.54 16.94
N MET A 193 -4.92 -10.34 15.96
CA MET A 193 -4.40 -9.01 15.62
C MET A 193 -5.44 -8.13 14.93
N ARG A 194 -6.31 -8.71 14.09
CA ARG A 194 -7.46 -8.00 13.50
C ARG A 194 -8.39 -7.44 14.57
N HIS A 195 -8.81 -8.28 15.52
CA HIS A 195 -9.65 -7.85 16.63
C HIS A 195 -8.97 -6.81 17.51
N LYS A 196 -7.67 -6.98 17.82
CA LYS A 196 -6.92 -5.99 18.60
C LYS A 196 -6.86 -4.64 17.89
N LEU A 197 -6.64 -4.64 16.57
CA LEU A 197 -6.64 -3.43 15.76
C LEU A 197 -8.02 -2.78 15.72
N GLU A 198 -9.10 -3.56 15.57
CA GLU A 198 -10.48 -3.08 15.62
C GLU A 198 -10.75 -2.30 16.93
N GLU A 199 -10.38 -2.87 18.07
CA GLU A 199 -10.53 -2.23 19.39
C GLU A 199 -9.78 -0.90 19.50
N ILE A 200 -8.61 -0.78 18.87
CA ILE A 200 -7.82 0.46 18.88
C ILE A 200 -8.46 1.48 17.95
N LEU A 201 -8.81 1.09 16.73
CA LEU A 201 -9.33 1.99 15.70
C LEU A 201 -10.70 2.56 16.07
N ILE A 202 -11.57 1.76 16.71
CA ILE A 202 -12.88 2.24 17.19
C ILE A 202 -12.71 3.42 18.16
N LYS A 203 -11.66 3.42 19.00
CA LYS A 203 -11.39 4.49 19.98
C LYS A 203 -10.93 5.80 19.33
N THR A 204 -10.50 5.77 18.07
CA THR A 204 -10.06 6.98 17.35
C THR A 204 -11.23 7.87 16.92
N GLY A 205 -12.45 7.31 16.83
CA GLY A 205 -13.63 8.00 16.31
C GLY A 205 -13.59 8.26 14.80
N GLN A 206 -12.57 7.78 14.09
CA GLN A 206 -12.45 7.93 12.64
C GLN A 206 -13.38 6.95 11.90
N PRO A 207 -13.87 7.30 10.70
CA PRO A 207 -14.59 6.36 9.87
C PRO A 207 -13.72 5.13 9.54
N LEU A 208 -14.30 3.95 9.71
CA LEU A 208 -13.60 2.68 9.59
C LEU A 208 -14.43 1.69 8.75
N GLN A 209 -13.77 0.99 7.83
CA GLN A 209 -14.30 -0.19 7.15
C GLN A 209 -13.28 -1.32 7.21
N ILE A 210 -13.74 -2.54 7.49
CA ILE A 210 -12.91 -3.74 7.41
C ILE A 210 -13.70 -4.82 6.66
N ASN A 211 -13.10 -5.33 5.58
CA ASN A 211 -13.63 -6.48 4.86
C ASN A 211 -12.70 -7.67 5.05
N LEU A 212 -13.27 -8.83 5.40
CA LEU A 212 -12.56 -10.10 5.50
C LEU A 212 -12.86 -10.97 4.27
N PHE A 213 -11.83 -11.37 3.56
CA PHE A 213 -11.94 -12.23 2.37
C PHE A 213 -11.53 -13.66 2.70
N SER A 214 -12.45 -14.61 2.50
CA SER A 214 -12.21 -16.03 2.72
C SER A 214 -11.47 -16.71 1.56
N GLY A 215 -10.78 -17.80 1.86
CA GLY A 215 -10.06 -18.60 0.87
C GLY A 215 -8.85 -17.91 0.23
N VAL A 216 -8.34 -16.86 0.89
CA VAL A 216 -7.14 -16.14 0.44
C VAL A 216 -6.17 -15.90 1.60
N GLU A 217 -4.92 -15.62 1.23
CA GLU A 217 -3.80 -15.44 2.15
C GLU A 217 -3.18 -14.05 2.04
N HIS A 218 -2.13 -13.82 2.84
CA HIS A 218 -1.34 -12.60 2.78
C HIS A 218 -0.86 -12.28 1.35
N GLY A 219 -1.09 -11.05 0.88
CA GLY A 219 -0.77 -10.64 -0.49
C GLY A 219 -1.89 -10.73 -1.50
N PHE A 220 -3.06 -11.27 -1.15
CA PHE A 220 -4.15 -11.49 -2.10
C PHE A 220 -4.56 -10.24 -2.89
N GLY A 221 -4.48 -9.06 -2.29
CA GLY A 221 -4.89 -7.78 -2.89
C GLY A 221 -4.00 -7.31 -4.04
N ILE A 222 -2.85 -7.94 -4.26
CA ILE A 222 -1.87 -7.55 -5.29
C ILE A 222 -1.24 -8.74 -6.02
N ARG A 223 -1.06 -9.88 -5.34
CA ARG A 223 -0.40 -11.10 -5.88
C ARG A 223 -1.35 -12.25 -6.21
N GLY A 224 -2.65 -12.12 -5.89
CA GLY A 224 -3.63 -13.17 -6.11
C GLY A 224 -3.64 -13.66 -7.56
N ASP A 225 -3.72 -14.97 -7.75
CA ASP A 225 -3.71 -15.61 -9.06
C ASP A 225 -5.04 -15.38 -9.79
N PRO A 226 -5.05 -14.69 -10.95
CA PRO A 226 -6.27 -14.42 -11.70
C PRO A 226 -6.92 -15.70 -12.28
N ALA A 227 -6.19 -16.80 -12.42
CA ALA A 227 -6.72 -18.09 -12.85
C ALA A 227 -7.50 -18.81 -11.72
N VAL A 228 -7.24 -18.46 -10.46
CA VAL A 228 -7.93 -19.03 -9.30
C VAL A 228 -9.12 -18.15 -8.93
N LYS A 229 -10.34 -18.66 -9.17
CA LYS A 229 -11.61 -17.90 -9.02
C LYS A 229 -11.70 -17.09 -7.72
N ILE A 230 -11.38 -17.69 -6.57
CA ILE A 230 -11.50 -17.01 -5.27
C ILE A 230 -10.46 -15.91 -5.08
N GLN A 231 -9.22 -16.13 -5.56
CA GLN A 231 -8.16 -15.14 -5.47
C GLN A 231 -8.43 -13.95 -6.41
N LYS A 232 -8.89 -14.23 -7.64
CA LYS A 232 -9.36 -13.20 -8.57
C LYS A 232 -10.46 -12.35 -7.95
N PHE A 233 -11.52 -12.99 -7.44
CA PHE A 233 -12.63 -12.29 -6.81
C PHE A 233 -12.17 -11.41 -5.65
N ALA A 234 -11.40 -11.96 -4.70
CA ALA A 234 -10.95 -11.21 -3.53
C ALA A 234 -10.07 -10.01 -3.91
N LYS A 235 -9.16 -10.17 -4.88
CA LYS A 235 -8.33 -9.08 -5.39
C LYS A 235 -9.17 -7.96 -6.02
N GLU A 236 -10.08 -8.31 -6.93
CA GLU A 236 -10.96 -7.35 -7.61
C GLU A 236 -11.88 -6.62 -6.64
N GLN A 237 -12.38 -7.32 -5.62
CA GLN A 237 -13.20 -6.73 -4.57
C GLN A 237 -12.40 -5.85 -3.61
N ALA A 238 -11.15 -6.19 -3.28
CA ALA A 238 -10.28 -5.31 -2.50
C ALA A 238 -9.97 -4.01 -3.26
N PHE A 239 -9.73 -4.08 -4.57
CA PHE A 239 -9.59 -2.88 -5.39
C PHE A 239 -10.89 -2.06 -5.45
N SER A 240 -12.03 -2.72 -5.67
CA SER A 240 -13.34 -2.05 -5.69
C SER A 240 -13.68 -1.39 -4.35
N GLN A 241 -13.32 -2.03 -3.23
CA GLN A 241 -13.41 -1.45 -1.88
C GLN A 241 -12.57 -0.18 -1.77
N ALA A 242 -11.31 -0.19 -2.24
CA ALA A 242 -10.46 0.99 -2.22
C ALA A 242 -11.07 2.17 -3.01
N ILE A 243 -11.57 1.90 -4.22
CA ILE A 243 -12.23 2.93 -5.05
C ILE A 243 -13.48 3.47 -4.36
N ALA A 244 -14.38 2.61 -3.90
CA ALA A 244 -15.60 3.05 -3.21
C ALA A 244 -15.28 3.88 -1.96
N TRP A 245 -14.22 3.52 -1.22
CA TRP A 245 -13.77 4.28 -0.06
C TRP A 245 -13.22 5.66 -0.45
N PHE A 246 -12.40 5.73 -1.49
CA PHE A 246 -11.87 7.01 -1.96
C PHE A 246 -12.95 7.90 -2.59
N ASP A 247 -13.90 7.34 -3.31
CA ASP A 247 -15.05 8.08 -3.84
C ASP A 247 -15.84 8.71 -2.69
N ALA A 248 -16.05 7.98 -1.59
CA ALA A 248 -16.81 8.46 -0.45
C ALA A 248 -16.08 9.52 0.40
N TYR A 249 -14.75 9.44 0.53
CA TYR A 249 -14.01 10.23 1.53
C TYR A 249 -12.97 11.19 0.95
N LEU A 250 -12.50 11.02 -0.29
CA LEU A 250 -11.57 11.96 -0.92
C LEU A 250 -12.29 13.03 -1.73
N LEU A 251 -13.34 12.65 -2.44
CA LEU A 251 -14.12 13.57 -3.26
C LEU A 251 -14.84 14.57 -2.36
N LYS A 252 -14.99 15.81 -2.83
CA LYS A 252 -15.83 16.80 -2.15
C LYS A 252 -17.29 16.50 -2.47
N GLU A 253 -18.15 16.62 -1.47
CA GLU A 253 -19.60 16.68 -1.67
C GLU A 253 -20.02 17.88 -2.55
#